data_AF-A0A1W9RM82-F1
#
_entry.id   AF-A0A1W9RM82-F1
#
_cell.length_a   1.000
_cell.length_b   1.000
_cell.length_c   1.000
_cell.angle_alpha   90.00
_cell.angle_beta   90.00
_cell.angle_gamma   90.00
#
_symmetry.space_group_name_H-M   'P 1'
#
loop_
_entity.id
_entity.type
_entity.pdbx_description
1 polymer ?
#
loop_
_entity_poly.entity_id
_entity_poly.type
_entity_poly.pdbx_seq_one_letter_code
_entity_poly.pdbx_strand_id
1 'polypeptide(L)'
;MIGIEIVASIWYTILVAGTLVVLVLTAAGRKFACMFFSRTDYLIGLTIAAAVLLGIYCVTAHFAALYIGTFLLITLLVSFLLQRAGMCPV
;
A
#
# COMPACT_ATOMS: atom_id res chain seq x y z
N MET A 1 18.53 21.40 0.70
CA MET A 1 18.09 20.07 1.16
C MET A 1 16.73 20.12 1.85
N ILE A 2 16.51 21.03 2.82
CA ILE A 2 15.24 21.15 3.57
C ILE A 2 13.97 21.23 2.69
N GLY A 3 13.99 21.97 1.58
CA GLY A 3 12.82 22.09 0.70
C GLY A 3 12.41 20.79 -0.01
N ILE A 4 13.38 19.95 -0.39
CA ILE A 4 13.11 18.69 -1.11
C ILE A 4 12.53 17.65 -0.14
N GLU A 5 13.01 17.62 1.10
CA GLU A 5 12.52 16.73 2.14
C GLU A 5 11.08 17.05 2.55
N ILE A 6 10.75 18.34 2.65
CA ILE A 6 9.37 18.79 2.93
C ILE A 6 8.43 18.38 1.80
N VAL A 7 8.83 18.62 0.54
CA VAL A 7 8.02 18.24 -0.63
C VAL A 7 7.82 16.72 -0.67
N ALA A 8 8.88 15.93 -0.48
CA ALA A 8 8.81 14.47 -0.45
C ALA A 8 7.90 13.95 0.68
N SER A 9 7.91 14.59 1.85
CA SER A 9 7.04 14.28 3.00
C SER A 9 5.57 14.58 2.75
N ILE A 10 5.26 15.70 2.07
CA ILE A 10 3.89 16.04 1.67
C ILE A 10 3.36 15.02 0.66
N TRP A 11 4.14 14.65 -0.36
CA TRP A 11 3.73 13.62 -1.31
C TRP A 11 3.54 12.26 -0.66
N TYR A 12 4.39 11.91 0.30
CA TYR A 12 4.24 10.68 1.08
C TYR A 12 2.92 10.68 1.85
N THR A 13 2.61 11.75 2.58
CA THR A 13 1.38 11.86 3.37
C THR A 13 0.14 11.84 2.50
N ILE A 14 0.14 12.52 1.34
CA ILE A 14 -0.95 12.47 0.36
C ILE A 14 -1.15 11.04 -0.14
N LEU A 15 -0.07 10.33 -0.47
CA LEU A 15 -0.15 8.95 -0.93
C LEU A 15 -0.75 8.04 0.15
N VAL A 16 -0.29 8.12 1.40
CA VAL A 16 -0.80 7.30 2.50
C VAL A 16 -2.27 7.61 2.77
N ALA A 17 -2.63 8.89 2.92
CA ALA A 17 -4.00 9.29 3.22
C ALA A 17 -4.96 8.95 2.07
N GLY A 18 -4.57 9.26 0.82
CA GLY A 18 -5.38 8.99 -0.37
C GLY A 18 -5.62 7.50 -0.57
N THR A 19 -4.60 6.67 -0.36
CA THR A 19 -4.73 5.21 -0.51
C THR A 19 -5.61 4.61 0.57
N LEU A 20 -5.50 5.06 1.83
CA LEU A 20 -6.42 4.66 2.90
C LEU A 20 -7.87 5.08 2.60
N VAL A 21 -8.09 6.32 2.17
CA VAL A 21 -9.42 6.82 1.79
C VAL A 21 -10.03 5.97 0.69
N VAL A 22 -9.28 5.69 -0.38
CA VAL A 22 -9.78 4.88 -1.50
C VAL A 22 -10.08 3.46 -1.04
N LEU A 23 -9.14 2.79 -0.36
CA LEU A 23 -9.28 1.38 0.01
C LEU A 23 -10.34 1.13 1.08
N VAL A 24 -10.50 2.04 2.06
CA VAL A 24 -11.39 1.84 3.20
C VAL A 24 -12.78 2.43 2.94
N LEU A 25 -12.87 3.63 2.38
CA LEU A 25 -14.15 4.36 2.29
C LEU A 25 -14.96 3.99 1.04
N THR A 26 -14.32 3.56 -0.04
CA THR A 26 -15.03 3.19 -1.27
C THR A 26 -15.35 1.68 -1.34
N ALA A 27 -16.53 1.34 -1.85
CA ALA A 27 -16.91 -0.06 -2.04
C ALA A 27 -15.99 -0.80 -3.03
N ALA A 28 -15.55 -0.12 -4.10
CA ALA A 28 -14.61 -0.66 -5.06
C ALA A 28 -13.22 -0.90 -4.45
N GLY A 29 -12.72 0.03 -3.62
CA GLY A 29 -11.46 -0.12 -2.91
C GLY A 29 -11.48 -1.27 -1.91
N ARG A 30 -12.58 -1.45 -1.16
CA ARG A 30 -12.74 -2.61 -0.27
C ARG A 30 -12.78 -3.93 -1.05
N LYS A 31 -13.49 -3.99 -2.18
CA LYS A 31 -13.48 -5.17 -3.08
C LYS A 31 -12.06 -5.50 -3.56
N PHE A 32 -11.32 -4.49 -4.01
CA PHE A 32 -9.95 -4.64 -4.47
C PHE A 32 -9.03 -5.16 -3.36
N ALA A 33 -9.07 -4.55 -2.16
CA ALA A 33 -8.27 -4.97 -1.03
C ALA A 33 -8.59 -6.43 -0.62
N CYS A 34 -9.87 -6.80 -0.58
CA CYS A 34 -10.28 -8.15 -0.19
C CYS A 34 -9.95 -9.22 -1.25
N MET A 35 -9.78 -8.85 -2.53
CA MET A 35 -9.39 -9.79 -3.59
C MET A 35 -8.05 -10.47 -3.30
N PHE A 36 -7.10 -9.78 -2.68
CA PHE A 36 -5.79 -10.34 -2.36
C PHE A 36 -5.90 -11.50 -1.36
N PHE A 37 -6.83 -11.42 -0.40
CA PHE A 37 -7.05 -12.52 0.55
C PHE A 37 -7.85 -13.70 -0.02
N SER A 38 -8.59 -13.49 -1.12
CA SER A 38 -9.30 -14.59 -1.78
C SER A 38 -8.35 -15.62 -2.41
N ARG A 39 -7.10 -15.23 -2.67
CA ARG A 39 -6.08 -16.08 -3.30
C ARG A 39 -4.72 -15.88 -2.66
N THR A 40 -4.23 -16.92 -2.00
CA THR A 40 -2.91 -16.94 -1.35
C THR A 40 -1.78 -16.56 -2.30
N ASP A 41 -1.87 -16.92 -3.59
CA ASP A 41 -0.85 -16.56 -4.59
C ASP A 41 -0.71 -15.04 -4.78
N TYR A 42 -1.82 -14.29 -4.69
CA TYR A 42 -1.79 -12.83 -4.78
C TYR A 42 -1.22 -12.19 -3.52
N LEU A 43 -1.53 -12.73 -2.34
CA LEU A 43 -0.91 -12.30 -1.08
C LEU A 43 0.61 -12.50 -1.10
N ILE A 44 1.07 -13.66 -1.56
CA ILE A 44 2.50 -13.96 -1.67
C ILE A 44 3.15 -13.03 -2.70
N GLY A 45 2.55 -12.86 -3.89
CA GLY A 45 3.06 -11.95 -4.90
C GLY A 45 3.15 -10.51 -4.40
N LEU A 46 2.14 -10.04 -3.67
CA LEU A 46 2.08 -8.68 -3.13
C LEU A 46 3.11 -8.45 -2.02
N THR A 47 3.33 -9.43 -1.13
CA THR A 47 4.36 -9.34 -0.08
C THR A 47 5.78 -9.35 -0.66
N ILE A 48 6.05 -10.21 -1.66
CA ILE A 48 7.34 -10.22 -2.36
C ILE A 48 7.56 -8.88 -3.08
N ALA A 49 6.57 -8.38 -3.81
CA ALA A 49 6.68 -7.11 -4.52
C ALA A 49 6.97 -5.94 -3.57
N ALA A 50 6.31 -5.88 -2.42
CA ALA A 50 6.57 -4.87 -1.39
C ALA A 50 8.00 -4.97 -0.86
N ALA A 51 8.48 -6.18 -0.53
CA ALA A 51 9.82 -6.40 -0.03
C ALA A 51 10.91 -6.01 -1.05
N VAL A 52 10.72 -6.37 -2.32
CA VAL A 52 11.65 -6.03 -3.41
C VAL A 52 11.73 -4.52 -3.60
N LEU A 53 10.60 -3.82 -3.65
CA LEU A 53 10.58 -2.36 -3.85
C LEU A 53 11.21 -1.60 -2.68
N LEU A 54 10.98 -2.03 -1.45
CA LEU A 54 11.64 -1.46 -0.28
C LEU A 54 13.14 -1.76 -0.29
N GLY A 55 13.54 -2.96 -0.70
CA GLY A 55 14.94 -3.33 -0.89
C GLY A 55 15.63 -2.45 -1.94
N ILE A 56 14.98 -2.20 -3.08
CA ILE A 56 15.47 -1.29 -4.12
C ILE A 56 15.67 0.11 -3.54
N TYR A 57 14.70 0.63 -2.78
CA TYR A 57 14.86 1.92 -2.12
C TYR A 57 16.07 1.94 -1.18
N CYS A 58 16.24 0.92 -0.35
CA CYS A 58 17.37 0.84 0.60
C CYS A 58 18.73 0.86 -0.11
N VAL A 59 18.85 0.24 -1.29
CA VAL A 59 20.12 0.17 -2.02
C VAL A 59 20.36 1.41 -2.89
N THR A 60 19.31 1.99 -3.45
CA THR A 60 19.42 2.97 -4.54
C THR A 60 18.89 4.36 -4.18
N ALA A 61 18.29 4.55 -3.00
CA ALA A 61 17.60 5.77 -2.56
C ALA A 61 16.54 6.30 -3.55
N HIS A 62 15.97 5.44 -4.40
CA HIS A 62 14.95 5.83 -5.36
C HIS A 62 13.59 6.01 -4.67
N PHE A 63 13.20 7.26 -4.42
CA PHE A 63 11.93 7.60 -3.75
C PHE A 63 10.68 6.99 -4.42
N ALA A 64 10.68 6.80 -5.74
CA ALA A 64 9.60 6.11 -6.44
C ALA A 64 9.38 4.67 -5.92
N ALA A 65 10.46 3.94 -5.64
CA ALA A 65 10.39 2.58 -5.10
C ALA A 65 9.82 2.57 -3.68
N LEU A 66 10.17 3.57 -2.86
CA LEU A 66 9.60 3.76 -1.52
C LEU A 66 8.09 4.02 -1.59
N TYR A 67 7.65 4.91 -2.47
CA TYR A 67 6.23 5.26 -2.62
C TYR A 67 5.39 4.05 -3.04
N ILE A 68 5.84 3.32 -4.06
CA ILE A 68 5.13 2.13 -4.55
C ILE A 68 5.18 1.02 -3.49
N GLY A 69 6.33 0.76 -2.86
CA GLY A 69 6.45 -0.24 -1.80
C GLY A 69 5.52 0.05 -0.61
N THR A 70 5.43 1.33 -0.21
CA THR A 70 4.51 1.78 0.85
C THR A 70 3.05 1.58 0.45
N PHE A 71 2.68 1.90 -0.79
CA PHE A 71 1.33 1.66 -1.29
C PHE A 71 0.93 0.17 -1.21
N LEU A 72 1.83 -0.73 -1.61
CA LEU A 72 1.58 -2.18 -1.55
C LEU A 72 1.48 -2.66 -0.09
N LEU A 73 2.31 -2.15 0.81
CA LEU A 73 2.23 -2.45 2.24
C LEU A 73 0.91 -1.98 2.86
N ILE A 74 0.46 -0.77 2.55
CA ILE A 74 -0.84 -0.26 3.02
C ILE A 74 -1.95 -1.14 2.48
N THR A 75 -1.89 -1.51 1.20
CA THR A 75 -2.87 -2.42 0.60
C THR A 75 -2.91 -3.74 1.35
N LEU A 76 -1.77 -4.39 1.60
CA LEU A 76 -1.68 -5.62 2.40
C LEU A 76 -2.28 -5.47 3.81
N LEU A 77 -1.91 -4.41 4.51
CA LEU A 77 -2.38 -4.14 5.87
C LEU A 77 -3.89 -3.94 5.89
N VAL A 78 -4.41 -3.10 4.98
CA VAL A 78 -5.84 -2.80 4.86
C VAL A 78 -6.62 -4.05 4.45
N SER A 79 -6.10 -4.86 3.53
CA SER A 79 -6.69 -6.15 3.15
C SER A 79 -6.87 -7.06 4.38
N PHE A 80 -5.84 -7.19 5.23
CA PHE A 80 -5.92 -7.98 6.46
C PHE A 80 -6.93 -7.40 7.46
N LEU A 81 -6.90 -6.09 7.68
CA LEU A 81 -7.78 -5.40 8.62
C LEU A 81 -9.26 -5.48 8.20
N LEU A 82 -9.56 -5.25 6.92
CA LEU A 82 -10.92 -5.34 6.38
C LEU A 82 -11.49 -6.75 6.49
N GLN A 83 -10.67 -7.78 6.24
CA GLN A 83 -11.08 -9.16 6.42
C GLN A 83 -11.36 -9.48 7.88
N ARG A 84 -10.48 -9.07 8.80
CA ARG A 84 -10.67 -9.24 10.25
C ARG A 84 -11.92 -8.53 10.77
N ALA A 85 -12.25 -7.38 10.20
CA ALA A 85 -13.43 -6.60 10.55
C ALA A 85 -14.73 -7.13 9.92
N GLY A 86 -14.68 -8.16 9.05
CA GLY A 86 -15.85 -8.64 8.31
C GLY A 86 -16.42 -7.61 7.33
N MET A 87 -15.62 -6.62 6.93
CA MET A 87 -16.03 -5.51 6.05
C MET A 87 -15.76 -5.82 4.56
N CYS A 88 -15.32 -7.04 4.25
CA CYS A 88 -15.18 -7.48 2.88
C CYS A 88 -16.56 -7.67 2.25
N PRO A 89 -16.92 -6.89 1.22
CA PRO A 89 -18.18 -7.06 0.52
C PRO A 89 -18.21 -8.43 -0.16
N VAL A 90 -19.33 -9.13 0.01
CA VAL A 90 -19.65 -10.40 -0.66
C VAL A 90 -19.83 -10.17 -2.16
#